data_AF-A0A9P6X9Z3-F1
#
_entry.id   AF-A0A9P6X9Z3-F1
#
_cell.length_a   1.000
_cell.length_b   1.000
_cell.length_c   1.000
_cell.angle_alpha   90.00
_cell.angle_beta   90.00
_cell.angle_gamma   90.00
#
_symmetry.space_group_name_H-M   'P 1'
#
loop_
_entity.id
_entity.type
_entity.pdbx_description
1 polymer ?
#
loop_
_entity_poly.entity_id
_entity_poly.type
_entity_poly.pdbx_seq_one_letter_code
_entity_poly.pdbx_strand_id
1 'polypeptide(L)'
;MHLNSKQLQQLQADLATVHAESCKLQQESVSLRKQLALKPPTTNIPLSSSGHTTSPTVSFLLHNPPTLSKRPSSPKVAKPKCNTSQPSLAAIARQFSSPAEPTGFKHIHVPVRFPLPLQQLLSNLCRLHINAHRTLDIHYSNRNLASFLIHICYETELRSPLSKFNITVCEGFDFLDASTIHNPIPVNELTGRKVQRVRKAFLHRI
;
A
#
# COMPACT_ATOMS: atom_id res chain seq x y z
N MET A 1 6.33 35.06 31.51
CA MET A 1 7.45 34.32 30.89
C MET A 1 8.24 35.31 30.03
N HIS A 2 9.30 35.91 30.56
CA HIS A 2 10.11 36.89 29.82
C HIS A 2 11.18 36.10 29.04
N LEU A 3 11.06 36.02 27.71
CA LEU A 3 12.09 35.37 26.88
C LEU A 3 13.38 36.20 26.97
N ASN A 4 14.47 35.57 27.37
CA ASN A 4 15.77 36.19 27.52
C ASN A 4 16.30 36.59 26.12
N SER A 5 16.73 37.85 25.93
CA SER A 5 17.18 38.39 24.64
C SER A 5 18.29 37.55 23.98
N LYS A 6 19.12 36.88 24.79
CA LYS A 6 20.14 35.94 24.31
C LYS A 6 19.55 34.74 23.58
N GLN A 7 18.39 34.23 24.02
CA GLN A 7 17.72 33.09 23.38
C GLN A 7 17.12 33.48 22.03
N LEU A 8 16.57 34.70 21.91
CA LEU A 8 16.07 35.20 20.63
C LEU A 8 17.19 35.36 19.60
N GLN A 9 18.35 35.86 20.03
CA GLN A 9 19.50 36.02 19.16
C GLN A 9 20.07 34.67 18.70
N GLN A 10 20.11 33.67 19.60
CA GLN A 10 20.52 32.31 19.24
C GLN A 10 19.57 31.69 18.20
N LEU A 11 18.25 31.78 18.43
CA LEU A 11 17.26 31.25 17.49
C LEU A 11 17.37 31.91 16.11
N GLN A 12 17.65 33.21 16.06
CA GLN A 12 17.84 33.91 14.79
C GLN A 12 19.11 33.45 14.05
N ALA A 13 20.20 33.18 14.78
CA ALA A 13 21.42 32.62 14.21
C ALA A 13 21.21 31.17 13.69
N ASP A 14 20.47 30.36 14.43
CA ASP A 14 20.16 28.99 14.04
C ASP A 14 19.27 28.97 12.79
N LEU A 15 18.27 29.86 12.70
CA LEU A 15 17.43 30.00 11.51
C LEU A 15 18.24 30.42 10.27
N ALA A 16 19.16 31.38 10.43
CA ALA A 16 20.04 31.79 9.34
C ALA A 16 20.94 30.64 8.87
N THR A 17 21.44 29.83 9.81
CA THR A 17 22.29 28.66 9.52
C THR A 17 21.52 27.60 8.74
N VAL A 18 20.34 27.22 9.22
CA VAL A 18 19.47 26.23 8.56
C VAL A 18 19.09 26.68 7.14
N HIS A 19 18.81 27.98 6.95
CA HIS A 19 18.48 28.52 5.63
C HIS A 19 19.68 28.41 4.66
N ALA A 20 20.90 28.69 5.12
CA ALA A 20 22.10 28.55 4.30
C ALA A 20 22.35 27.08 3.90
N GLU A 21 22.16 26.13 4.81
CA GLU A 21 22.27 24.70 4.52
C GLU A 21 21.21 24.23 3.51
N SER A 22 19.97 24.70 3.67
CA SER A 22 18.89 24.38 2.73
C SER A 22 19.20 24.88 1.31
N CYS A 23 19.70 26.12 1.16
CA CYS A 23 20.13 26.65 -0.12
C CYS A 23 21.28 25.82 -0.72
N LYS A 24 22.26 25.41 0.08
CA LYS A 24 23.39 24.58 -0.36
C LYS A 24 22.92 23.22 -0.87
N LEU A 25 22.08 22.52 -0.11
CA LEU A 25 21.52 21.22 -0.50
C LEU A 25 20.68 21.32 -1.77
N GLN A 26 19.92 22.40 -1.90
CA GLN A 26 19.13 22.65 -3.10
C GLN A 26 20.04 22.84 -4.33
N GLN A 27 21.11 23.62 -4.21
CA GLN A 27 22.11 23.81 -5.27
C GLN A 27 22.75 22.48 -5.69
N GLU A 28 23.16 21.66 -4.73
CA GLU A 28 23.75 20.34 -4.97
C GLU A 28 22.78 19.42 -5.70
N SER A 29 21.52 19.37 -5.24
CA SER A 29 20.48 18.57 -5.89
C SER A 29 20.24 18.97 -7.35
N VAL A 30 20.29 20.28 -7.65
CA VAL A 30 20.18 20.80 -9.02
C VAL A 30 21.40 20.42 -9.86
N SER A 31 22.60 20.47 -9.28
CA SER A 31 23.84 20.05 -9.95
C SER A 31 23.84 18.56 -10.30
N LEU A 32 23.47 17.70 -9.35
CA LEU A 32 23.38 16.25 -9.54
C LEU A 32 22.35 15.88 -10.61
N ARG A 33 21.18 16.54 -10.59
CA ARG A 33 20.14 16.35 -11.62
C ARG A 33 20.64 16.73 -13.02
N LYS A 34 21.43 17.80 -13.15
CA LYS A 34 22.05 18.18 -14.44
C LYS A 34 23.08 17.16 -14.92
N GLN A 35 23.90 16.58 -14.02
CA GLN A 35 24.86 15.54 -14.40
C GLN A 35 24.18 14.26 -14.87
N LEU A 36 23.07 13.87 -14.23
CA LEU A 36 22.26 12.72 -14.66
C LEU A 36 21.61 12.93 -16.03
N ALA A 37 21.24 14.18 -16.38
CA ALA A 37 20.65 14.51 -17.67
C ALA A 37 21.66 14.50 -18.84
N LEU A 38 22.96 14.65 -18.57
CA LEU A 38 24.03 14.70 -19.58
C LEU A 38 24.67 13.34 -19.88
N LYS A 39 24.26 12.25 -19.21
CA LYS A 39 24.81 10.90 -19.42
C LYS A 39 23.91 10.08 -20.37
N PRO A 40 24.21 10.01 -21.69
CA PRO A 40 23.59 9.00 -22.55
C PRO A 40 24.08 7.60 -22.14
N PRO A 41 23.30 6.53 -22.39
CA PRO A 41 23.71 5.17 -22.08
C PRO A 41 24.82 4.75 -23.05
N THR A 42 26.06 4.70 -22.54
CA THR A 42 27.17 4.04 -23.23
C THR A 42 26.93 2.53 -23.19
N THR A 43 26.40 1.99 -24.28
CA THR A 43 26.47 0.56 -24.61
C THR A 43 27.93 0.13 -24.60
N ASN A 44 28.32 -0.70 -23.64
CA ASN A 44 29.53 -1.53 -23.71
C ASN A 44 29.21 -2.87 -23.03
N ILE A 45 28.84 -3.86 -23.85
CA ILE A 45 28.73 -5.27 -23.46
C ILE A 45 30.02 -5.95 -23.94
N PRO A 46 30.83 -6.56 -23.06
CA PRO A 46 31.76 -7.59 -23.49
C PRO A 46 31.01 -8.92 -23.55
N LEU A 47 30.94 -9.46 -24.77
CA LEU A 47 30.56 -10.82 -25.09
C LEU A 47 31.57 -11.79 -24.48
N SER A 48 31.13 -12.63 -23.54
CA SER A 48 31.84 -13.86 -23.17
C SER A 48 30.87 -15.04 -23.14
N SER A 49 31.19 -15.96 -24.03
CA SER A 49 30.62 -17.29 -24.30
C SER A 49 30.74 -18.26 -23.10
N SER A 50 29.95 -19.34 -23.15
CA SER A 50 29.97 -20.57 -22.34
C SER A 50 28.83 -20.63 -21.30
N GLY A 51 27.89 -21.57 -21.30
CA GLY A 51 27.64 -22.79 -22.07
C GLY A 51 26.73 -23.69 -21.22
N HIS A 52 25.76 -24.39 -21.85
CA HIS A 52 25.14 -25.66 -21.39
C HIS A 52 24.28 -25.61 -20.09
N THR A 53 23.18 -26.32 -19.84
CA THR A 53 22.32 -27.31 -20.49
C THR A 53 21.13 -27.54 -19.54
N THR A 54 19.94 -27.85 -20.09
CA THR A 54 18.73 -28.47 -19.48
C THR A 54 17.94 -27.75 -18.37
N SER A 55 16.71 -27.36 -18.72
CA SER A 55 15.56 -27.24 -17.81
C SER A 55 15.00 -28.62 -17.44
N PRO A 56 14.26 -28.77 -16.32
CA PRO A 56 13.21 -29.77 -16.21
C PRO A 56 11.82 -29.14 -16.35
N THR A 57 11.09 -29.68 -17.30
CA THR A 57 9.64 -29.55 -17.49
C THR A 57 8.89 -30.22 -16.34
N VAL A 58 7.93 -29.53 -15.73
CA VAL A 58 6.88 -30.18 -14.91
C VAL A 58 5.52 -29.67 -15.40
N SER A 59 4.83 -30.52 -16.17
CA SER A 59 3.45 -30.32 -16.59
C SER A 59 2.51 -30.93 -15.56
N PHE A 60 1.59 -30.14 -15.00
CA PHE A 60 0.50 -30.65 -14.17
C PHE A 60 -0.71 -30.97 -15.07
N LEU A 61 -1.02 -32.27 -15.21
CA LEU A 61 -2.22 -32.78 -15.87
C LEU A 61 -3.38 -32.83 -14.87
N LEU A 62 -4.47 -32.09 -15.15
CA LEU A 62 -5.73 -32.21 -14.43
C LEU A 62 -6.65 -33.16 -15.23
N HIS A 63 -6.88 -34.35 -14.69
CA HIS A 63 -7.81 -35.35 -15.23
C HIS A 63 -9.22 -35.12 -14.68
N ASN A 64 -10.23 -35.05 -15.55
CA ASN A 64 -11.64 -35.30 -15.22
C ASN A 64 -12.17 -36.43 -16.14
N PRO A 65 -13.06 -37.34 -15.64
CA PRO A 65 -13.47 -38.54 -16.36
C PRO A 65 -14.68 -38.33 -17.30
N PRO A 66 -14.98 -39.29 -18.20
CA PRO A 66 -15.90 -39.10 -19.32
C PRO A 66 -17.29 -39.72 -19.09
N THR A 67 -18.34 -39.08 -19.58
CA THR A 67 -19.56 -39.79 -19.98
C THR A 67 -20.19 -39.24 -21.27
N LEU A 68 -20.43 -40.21 -22.14
CA LEU A 68 -20.97 -40.27 -23.50
C LEU A 68 -22.28 -39.50 -23.76
N SER A 69 -22.33 -38.74 -24.87
CA SER A 69 -23.57 -38.56 -25.65
C SER A 69 -23.27 -38.25 -27.13
N LYS A 70 -23.91 -39.00 -28.02
CA LYS A 70 -23.76 -39.00 -29.50
C LYS A 70 -24.66 -37.95 -30.15
N ARG A 71 -24.15 -37.10 -31.07
CA ARG A 71 -24.81 -36.67 -32.34
C ARG A 71 -23.87 -35.83 -33.24
N PRO A 72 -24.22 -35.55 -34.53
CA PRO A 72 -23.40 -35.89 -35.69
C PRO A 72 -22.49 -34.76 -36.20
N SER A 73 -21.56 -35.17 -37.07
CA SER A 73 -20.49 -34.37 -37.69
C SER A 73 -20.96 -33.09 -38.39
N SER A 74 -20.27 -31.99 -38.09
CA SER A 74 -20.21 -30.76 -38.89
C SER A 74 -18.73 -30.44 -39.19
N PRO A 75 -18.42 -29.70 -40.28
CA PRO A 75 -17.14 -29.79 -40.95
C PRO A 75 -15.99 -29.13 -40.17
N LYS A 76 -14.81 -29.73 -40.31
CA LYS A 76 -13.53 -29.32 -39.71
C LYS A 76 -13.22 -27.85 -39.99
N VAL A 77 -13.45 -26.98 -39.01
CA VAL A 77 -12.75 -25.68 -38.94
C VAL A 77 -11.35 -25.99 -38.41
N ALA A 78 -10.35 -25.80 -39.27
CA ALA A 78 -8.96 -25.92 -38.89
C ALA A 78 -8.67 -24.98 -37.71
N LYS A 79 -8.26 -25.53 -36.58
CA LYS A 79 -7.72 -24.74 -35.46
C LYS A 79 -6.50 -23.98 -35.99
N PRO A 80 -6.40 -22.65 -35.83
CA PRO A 80 -5.17 -21.96 -36.13
C PRO A 80 -4.08 -22.54 -35.23
N LYS A 81 -3.03 -23.05 -35.85
CA LYS A 81 -1.80 -23.51 -35.19
C LYS A 81 -1.34 -22.35 -34.32
N CYS A 82 -1.33 -22.55 -33.01
CA CYS A 82 -0.76 -21.57 -32.08
C CYS A 82 0.74 -21.54 -32.36
N ASN A 83 1.14 -20.64 -33.25
CA ASN A 83 2.54 -20.30 -33.42
C ASN A 83 2.90 -19.54 -32.16
N THR A 84 3.71 -20.16 -31.30
CA THR A 84 4.30 -19.51 -30.14
C THR A 84 5.20 -18.38 -30.64
N SER A 85 4.60 -17.21 -30.90
CA SER A 85 5.34 -16.03 -31.31
C SER A 85 6.13 -15.56 -30.10
N GLN A 86 7.45 -15.41 -30.28
CA GLN A 86 8.29 -14.79 -29.26
C GLN A 86 7.65 -13.45 -28.85
N PRO A 87 7.44 -13.20 -27.54
CA PRO A 87 6.86 -11.95 -27.09
C PRO A 87 7.73 -10.80 -27.60
N SER A 88 7.09 -9.76 -28.14
CA SER A 88 7.82 -8.63 -28.69
C SER A 88 8.74 -8.02 -27.62
N LEU A 89 9.87 -7.44 -28.02
CA LEU A 89 10.76 -6.74 -27.10
C LEU A 89 10.02 -5.69 -26.25
N ALA A 90 8.96 -5.06 -26.79
CA ALA A 90 8.10 -4.17 -26.04
C ALA A 90 7.27 -4.88 -24.95
N ALA A 91 6.77 -6.09 -25.21
CA ALA A 91 6.06 -6.89 -24.20
C ALA A 91 7.02 -7.36 -23.10
N ILE A 92 8.25 -7.74 -23.44
CA ILE A 92 9.30 -8.11 -22.49
C ILE A 92 9.71 -6.88 -21.65
N ALA A 93 9.99 -5.74 -22.30
CA ALA A 93 10.38 -4.50 -21.62
C ALA A 93 9.29 -3.99 -20.65
N ARG A 94 8.00 -4.21 -20.97
CA ARG A 94 6.89 -3.87 -20.07
C ARG A 94 6.94 -4.64 -18.75
N GLN A 95 7.44 -5.88 -18.73
CA GLN A 95 7.56 -6.66 -17.49
C GLN A 95 8.63 -6.11 -16.54
N PHE A 96 9.62 -5.39 -17.08
CA PHE A 96 10.70 -4.75 -16.32
C PHE A 96 10.47 -3.24 -16.11
N SER A 97 9.39 -2.69 -16.65
CA SER A 97 9.02 -1.29 -16.45
C SER A 97 8.40 -1.14 -15.07
N SER A 98 8.85 -0.15 -14.31
CA SER A 98 8.22 0.17 -13.01
C SER A 98 6.77 0.60 -13.25
N PRO A 99 5.80 0.12 -12.45
CA PRO A 99 4.42 0.60 -12.54
C PRO A 99 4.38 2.12 -12.36
N ALA A 100 3.67 2.82 -13.24
CA ALA A 100 3.50 4.28 -13.16
C ALA A 100 2.65 4.70 -11.92
N GLU A 101 1.84 3.78 -11.41
CA GLU A 101 1.01 3.95 -10.20
C GLU A 101 1.77 3.49 -8.96
N PRO A 102 1.53 4.12 -7.78
CA PRO A 102 2.09 3.69 -6.51
C PRO A 102 1.57 2.29 -6.15
N THR A 103 2.32 1.28 -6.57
CA THR A 103 2.12 -0.12 -6.19
C THR A 103 2.77 -0.34 -4.84
N GLY A 104 1.99 -0.78 -3.87
CA GLY A 104 2.49 -1.02 -2.53
C GLY A 104 1.38 -1.30 -1.53
N PHE A 105 1.78 -1.38 -0.27
CA PHE A 105 0.87 -1.66 0.84
C PHE A 105 0.95 -0.55 1.87
N LYS A 106 -0.18 -0.30 2.54
CA LYS A 106 -0.31 0.73 3.55
C LYS A 106 -1.07 0.18 4.75
N HIS A 107 -0.64 0.59 5.94
CA HIS A 107 -1.41 0.39 7.16
C HIS A 107 -2.41 1.54 7.35
N ILE A 108 -3.65 1.18 7.61
CA ILE A 108 -4.71 2.11 7.99
C ILE A 108 -5.15 1.82 9.42
N HIS A 109 -5.08 2.83 10.26
CA HIS A 109 -5.41 2.73 11.67
C HIS A 109 -6.84 3.23 11.92
N VAL A 110 -7.63 2.39 12.56
CA VAL A 110 -9.03 2.68 12.89
C VAL A 110 -9.22 2.53 14.40
N PRO A 111 -9.76 3.55 15.08
CA PRO A 111 -10.03 3.47 16.50
C PRO A 111 -11.15 2.47 16.77
N VAL A 112 -10.92 1.62 17.76
CA VAL A 112 -11.84 0.57 18.23
C VAL A 112 -12.01 0.74 19.74
N ARG A 113 -13.14 0.31 20.32
CA ARG A 113 -13.31 0.42 21.77
C ARG A 113 -12.59 -0.69 22.54
N PHE A 114 -12.55 -1.88 21.95
CA PHE A 114 -11.87 -3.04 22.50
C PHE A 114 -11.46 -3.96 21.34
N PRO A 115 -10.45 -4.84 21.52
CA PRO A 115 -10.10 -5.78 20.48
C PRO A 115 -11.26 -6.73 20.22
N LEU A 116 -11.67 -6.84 18.96
CA LEU A 116 -12.69 -7.80 18.55
C LEU A 116 -12.08 -9.13 18.11
N PRO A 117 -12.81 -10.25 18.27
CA PRO A 117 -12.53 -11.46 17.50
C PRO A 117 -12.53 -11.13 16.00
N LEU A 118 -11.57 -11.72 15.27
CA LEU A 118 -11.38 -11.47 13.83
C LEU A 118 -12.69 -11.63 13.04
N GLN A 119 -13.45 -12.70 13.29
CA GLN A 119 -14.72 -12.97 12.61
C GLN A 119 -15.76 -11.85 12.80
N GLN A 120 -15.83 -11.29 14.00
CA GLN A 120 -16.74 -10.19 14.30
C GLN A 120 -16.29 -8.91 13.60
N LEU A 121 -14.98 -8.64 13.59
CA LEU A 121 -14.42 -7.48 12.90
C LEU A 121 -14.69 -7.55 11.40
N LEU A 122 -14.40 -8.68 10.75
CA LEU A 122 -14.67 -8.89 9.33
C LEU A 122 -16.18 -8.77 9.03
N SER A 123 -17.04 -9.35 9.88
CA SER A 123 -18.50 -9.20 9.75
C SER A 123 -18.94 -7.74 9.82
N ASN A 124 -18.32 -6.93 10.69
CA ASN A 124 -18.63 -5.51 10.78
C ASN A 124 -18.14 -4.73 9.56
N LEU A 125 -16.96 -5.05 9.02
CA LEU A 125 -16.50 -4.49 7.74
C LEU A 125 -17.49 -4.81 6.61
N CYS A 126 -17.95 -6.06 6.51
CA CYS A 126 -18.96 -6.44 5.51
C CYS A 126 -20.27 -5.64 5.68
N ARG A 127 -20.71 -5.42 6.92
CA ARG A 127 -21.89 -4.58 7.21
C ARG A 127 -21.70 -3.10 6.84
N LEU A 128 -20.46 -2.62 6.84
CA LEU A 128 -20.07 -1.29 6.36
C LEU A 128 -19.94 -1.24 4.83
N HIS A 129 -20.25 -2.33 4.11
CA HIS A 129 -20.01 -2.49 2.67
C HIS A 129 -18.52 -2.34 2.30
N ILE A 130 -17.64 -2.70 3.24
CA ILE A 130 -16.20 -2.77 3.02
C ILE A 130 -15.87 -4.21 2.62
N ASN A 131 -15.11 -4.37 1.54
CA ASN A 131 -14.63 -5.67 1.12
C ASN A 131 -13.48 -6.13 2.03
N ALA A 132 -13.81 -6.99 3.00
CA ALA A 132 -12.87 -7.60 3.93
C ALA A 132 -11.78 -8.45 3.25
N HIS A 133 -12.04 -9.02 2.08
CA HIS A 133 -11.06 -9.86 1.36
C HIS A 133 -9.91 -9.07 0.75
N ARG A 134 -10.06 -7.74 0.63
CA ARG A 134 -8.99 -6.84 0.15
C ARG A 134 -8.06 -6.38 1.26
N THR A 135 -8.40 -6.69 2.51
CA THR A 135 -7.52 -6.54 3.67
C THR A 135 -6.60 -7.74 3.72
N LEU A 136 -5.29 -7.50 3.71
CA LEU A 136 -4.27 -8.53 3.73
C LEU A 136 -3.98 -9.03 5.15
N ASP A 137 -3.96 -8.11 6.10
CA ASP A 137 -3.70 -8.42 7.50
C ASP A 137 -4.42 -7.44 8.42
N ILE A 138 -4.70 -7.91 9.64
CA ILE A 138 -5.31 -7.13 10.71
C ILE A 138 -4.49 -7.31 11.96
N HIS A 139 -3.87 -6.22 12.41
CA HIS A 139 -3.08 -6.19 13.61
C HIS A 139 -3.68 -5.20 14.62
N TYR A 140 -3.72 -5.59 15.90
CA TYR A 140 -4.11 -4.68 16.98
C TYR A 140 -2.86 -4.04 17.55
N SER A 141 -2.53 -2.84 17.08
CA SER A 141 -1.37 -2.09 17.57
C SER A 141 -1.55 -1.63 19.01
N ASN A 142 -2.80 -1.44 19.45
CA ASN A 142 -3.13 -1.14 20.84
C ASN A 142 -4.53 -1.68 21.17
N ARG A 143 -4.93 -1.63 22.44
CA ARG A 143 -6.25 -2.05 22.94
C ARG A 143 -7.41 -1.37 22.22
N ASN A 144 -7.19 -0.14 21.75
CA ASN A 144 -8.22 0.70 21.13
C ASN A 144 -7.91 1.03 19.66
N LEU A 145 -7.00 0.30 19.01
CA LEU A 145 -6.57 0.61 17.66
C LEU A 145 -6.40 -0.67 16.84
N ALA A 146 -7.19 -0.81 15.78
CA ALA A 146 -7.03 -1.85 14.78
C ALA A 146 -6.33 -1.26 13.54
N SER A 147 -5.36 -2.02 13.03
CA SER A 147 -4.50 -1.65 11.94
C SER A 147 -4.75 -2.62 10.79
N PHE A 148 -5.19 -2.09 9.64
CA PHE A 148 -5.50 -2.86 8.45
C PHE A 148 -4.37 -2.71 7.43
N LEU A 149 -3.73 -3.80 7.05
CA LEU A 149 -2.81 -3.82 5.93
C LEU A 149 -3.61 -3.96 4.63
N ILE A 150 -3.50 -2.97 3.75
CA ILE A 150 -4.22 -2.95 2.48
C ILE A 150 -3.30 -2.57 1.32
N HIS A 151 -3.71 -2.91 0.10
CA HIS A 151 -3.09 -2.37 -1.10
C HIS A 151 -3.42 -0.88 -1.26
N ILE A 152 -2.45 -0.06 -1.69
CA ILE A 152 -2.62 1.41 -1.80
C ILE A 152 -3.81 1.79 -2.68
N CYS A 153 -4.04 1.10 -3.81
CA CYS A 153 -5.20 1.38 -4.67
C CYS A 153 -6.57 1.15 -4.01
N TYR A 154 -6.63 0.43 -2.88
CA TYR A 154 -7.87 0.19 -2.12
C TYR A 154 -8.11 1.24 -1.03
N GLU A 155 -7.17 2.14 -0.79
CA GLU A 155 -7.24 3.11 0.31
C GLU A 155 -8.49 4.00 0.25
N THR A 156 -8.80 4.54 -0.92
CA THR A 156 -9.96 5.42 -1.12
C THR A 156 -11.28 4.65 -0.96
N GLU A 157 -11.33 3.41 -1.44
CA GLU A 157 -12.46 2.51 -1.30
C GLU A 157 -12.70 2.10 0.16
N LEU A 158 -11.64 1.93 0.97
CA LEU A 158 -11.77 1.69 2.41
C LEU A 158 -12.17 2.95 3.18
N ARG A 159 -11.62 4.11 2.82
CA ARG A 159 -11.86 5.36 3.54
C ARG A 159 -13.25 5.93 3.31
N SER A 160 -13.82 5.74 2.11
CA SER A 160 -15.13 6.32 1.80
C SER A 160 -16.26 5.79 2.68
N PRO A 161 -16.40 4.47 2.95
CA PRO A 161 -17.40 3.95 3.88
C PRO A 161 -17.08 4.36 5.31
N LEU A 162 -15.82 4.28 5.76
CA LEU A 162 -15.44 4.71 7.12
C LEU A 162 -15.85 6.16 7.39
N SER A 163 -15.61 7.06 6.44
CA SER A 163 -16.03 8.46 6.53
C SER A 163 -17.56 8.61 6.57
N LYS A 164 -18.31 7.83 5.77
CA LYS A 164 -19.79 7.85 5.79
C LYS A 164 -20.35 7.48 7.17
N PHE A 165 -19.66 6.61 7.91
CA PHE A 165 -20.04 6.18 9.25
C PHE A 165 -19.40 7.01 10.38
N ASN A 166 -18.76 8.15 10.06
CA ASN A 166 -18.05 9.02 11.01
C ASN A 166 -16.94 8.30 11.81
N ILE A 167 -16.29 7.34 11.17
CA ILE A 167 -15.11 6.66 11.71
C ILE A 167 -13.88 7.40 11.21
N THR A 168 -13.20 8.07 12.13
CA THR A 168 -11.96 8.80 11.85
C THR A 168 -10.80 7.83 11.70
N VAL A 169 -10.14 7.84 10.55
CA VAL A 169 -8.89 7.11 10.33
C VAL A 169 -7.75 7.88 10.99
N CYS A 170 -6.94 7.21 11.79
CA CYS A 170 -5.75 7.81 12.39
C CYS A 170 -4.62 7.81 11.35
N GLU A 171 -4.17 8.99 10.93
CA GLU A 171 -2.99 9.16 10.10
C GLU A 171 -1.79 9.57 10.95
N GLY A 172 -0.59 9.09 10.62
CA GLY A 172 0.65 9.50 11.31
C GLY A 172 0.92 8.80 12.64
N PHE A 173 0.38 7.59 12.84
CA PHE A 173 0.68 6.80 14.04
C PHE A 173 2.11 6.25 13.97
N ASP A 174 2.99 6.72 14.85
CA ASP A 174 4.35 6.19 14.97
C ASP A 174 4.37 5.05 15.99
N PHE A 175 4.71 3.84 15.53
CA PHE A 175 4.76 2.65 16.37
C PHE A 175 5.90 2.68 17.40
N LEU A 176 6.89 3.54 17.18
CA LEU A 176 8.08 3.63 18.03
C LEU A 176 7.95 4.71 19.11
N ASP A 177 6.87 5.49 19.12
CA ASP A 177 6.67 6.51 20.14
C ASP A 177 6.29 5.88 21.48
N ALA A 178 7.17 6.06 22.48
CA ALA A 178 6.99 5.55 23.83
C ALA A 178 5.71 6.06 24.51
N SER A 179 5.20 7.24 24.11
CA SER A 179 3.95 7.80 24.66
C SER A 179 2.72 6.95 24.29
N THR A 180 2.78 6.31 23.12
CA THR A 180 1.70 5.56 22.50
C THR A 180 1.60 4.13 23.04
N ILE A 181 2.72 3.57 23.51
CA ILE A 181 2.81 2.23 24.10
C ILE A 181 2.03 2.17 25.43
N HIS A 182 2.07 3.24 26.23
CA HIS A 182 1.59 3.21 27.61
C HIS A 182 0.14 3.69 27.77
N ASN A 183 -0.31 4.68 26.98
CA ASN A 183 -1.69 5.16 26.97
C ASN A 183 -1.96 6.04 25.73
N PRO A 184 -2.56 5.50 24.65
CA PRO A 184 -2.98 6.33 23.54
C PRO A 184 -4.17 7.18 24.00
N ILE A 185 -3.99 8.49 24.11
CA ILE A 185 -5.14 9.39 24.23
C ILE A 185 -5.96 9.17 22.95
N PRO A 186 -7.20 8.65 23.05
CA PRO A 186 -8.01 8.49 21.87
C PRO A 186 -8.27 9.90 21.33
N VAL A 187 -7.83 10.17 20.10
CA VAL A 187 -8.16 11.37 19.32
C VAL A 187 -9.66 11.34 18.96
N ASN A 188 -10.49 11.36 19.99
CA ASN A 188 -11.95 11.34 19.90
C ASN A 188 -12.60 12.20 21.01
N GLU A 189 -11.80 12.94 21.78
CA GLU A 189 -12.29 13.90 22.79
C GLU A 189 -12.78 15.24 22.23
N LEU A 190 -12.95 15.34 20.90
CA LEU A 190 -13.63 16.49 20.29
C LEU A 190 -14.85 16.04 19.50
N THR A 191 -15.91 15.61 20.18
CA THR A 191 -17.27 15.74 19.62
C THR A 191 -18.32 15.63 20.73
N GLY A 192 -19.09 16.71 20.90
CA GLY A 192 -20.04 16.92 21.98
C GLY A 192 -21.09 15.82 22.17
N ARG A 193 -21.63 15.78 23.38
CA ARG A 193 -22.53 14.78 24.00
C ARG A 193 -23.78 14.36 23.18
N LYS A 194 -24.06 15.00 22.04
CA LYS A 194 -25.18 14.64 21.13
C LYS A 194 -24.82 13.62 20.05
N VAL A 195 -23.54 13.45 19.68
CA VAL A 195 -23.08 12.42 18.70
C VAL A 195 -23.04 11.01 19.33
N GLN A 196 -23.16 10.93 20.65
CA GLN A 196 -23.07 9.69 21.43
C GLN A 196 -24.21 8.68 21.17
N ARG A 197 -25.41 9.11 20.79
CA ARG A 197 -26.54 8.17 20.59
C ARG A 197 -26.43 7.33 19.33
N VAL A 198 -25.92 7.87 18.22
CA VAL A 198 -25.64 7.09 16.99
C VAL A 198 -24.39 6.22 17.18
N ARG A 199 -23.38 6.74 17.89
CA ARG A 199 -22.18 5.98 18.29
C ARG A 199 -22.46 4.80 19.23
N LYS A 200 -23.54 4.85 20.03
CA LYS A 200 -23.88 3.81 21.01
C LYS A 200 -24.31 2.49 20.36
N ALA A 201 -24.90 2.54 19.16
CA ALA A 201 -25.36 1.34 18.44
C ALA A 201 -24.22 0.62 17.69
N PHE A 202 -23.14 1.33 17.35
CA PHE A 202 -22.11 0.78 16.45
C PHE A 202 -20.86 0.28 17.19
N LEU A 203 -20.40 1.02 18.21
CA LEU A 203 -19.20 0.70 19.00
C LEU A 203 -19.48 -0.22 20.22
N HIS A 204 -20.69 -0.75 20.38
CA HIS A 204 -20.90 -1.95 21.20
C HIS A 204 -20.61 -3.23 20.40
N ARG A 205 -20.43 -3.09 19.08
CA ARG A 205 -20.25 -4.21 18.16
C ARG A 205 -18.87 -4.23 17.50
N ILE A 206 -18.07 -3.16 17.62
CA ILE A 206 -16.61 -3.08 17.41
C ILE A 206 -15.96 -2.50 18.65
#